data_AF-A0A933ZNZ1-F1
#
_entry.id   AF-A0A933ZNZ1-F1
#
_cell.length_a   1.000
_cell.length_b   1.000
_cell.length_c   1.000
_cell.angle_alpha   90.00
_cell.angle_beta   90.00
_cell.angle_gamma   90.00
#
_symmetry.space_group_name_H-M   'P 1'
#
loop_
_entity.id
_entity.type
_entity.pdbx_description
1 polymer ?
#
loop_
_entity_poly.entity_id
_entity_poly.type
_entity_poly.pdbx_seq_one_letter_code
_entity_poly.pdbx_strand_id
1 'polypeptide(L)'
;MRGVLRTAFERQSVVAACKASGLSPKAFAEREHLSTSTLYQWLAKAKDSSSRPALRIARVVRRDPTPREITRPTPVATPLVIELGAARVRVNTGFDRSLLAEVLDVLEPRCRNEPS
;
A
#
# COMPACT_ATOMS: atom_id res chain seq x y z
N MET A 1 -16.55 23.37 10.16
CA MET A 1 -16.18 22.81 8.85
C MET A 1 -16.44 21.31 8.87
N ARG A 2 -17.40 20.81 8.09
CA ARG A 2 -17.75 19.38 8.05
C ARG A 2 -16.57 18.63 7.45
N GLY A 3 -15.97 17.73 8.24
CA GLY A 3 -15.04 16.74 7.70
C GLY A 3 -15.81 15.88 6.73
N VAL A 4 -15.67 16.16 5.43
CA VAL A 4 -16.23 15.30 4.38
C VAL A 4 -15.59 13.94 4.60
N LEU A 5 -16.38 12.97 5.04
CA LEU A 5 -15.96 11.58 5.20
C LEU A 5 -15.77 11.00 3.80
N ARG A 6 -14.67 11.39 3.15
CA ARG A 6 -14.28 10.85 1.86
C ARG A 6 -13.77 9.43 2.05
N THR A 7 -14.21 8.53 1.18
CA THR A 7 -13.74 7.15 1.16
C THR A 7 -12.23 7.10 0.87
N ALA A 8 -11.58 5.96 1.11
CA ALA A 8 -10.15 5.84 0.82
C ALA A 8 -9.83 6.06 -0.67
N PHE A 9 -10.73 5.60 -1.54
CA PHE A 9 -10.63 5.74 -2.99
C PHE A 9 -10.69 7.20 -3.44
N GLU A 10 -11.70 7.95 -2.97
CA GLU A 10 -11.83 9.39 -3.30
C GLU A 10 -10.60 10.19 -2.87
N ARG A 11 -10.03 9.88 -1.69
CA ARG A 11 -8.80 10.53 -1.22
C ARG A 11 -7.62 10.24 -2.15
N GLN A 12 -7.54 9.02 -2.65
CA GLN A 12 -6.47 8.61 -3.55
C GLN A 12 -6.62 9.27 -4.93
N SER A 13 -7.83 9.35 -5.46
CA SER A 13 -8.14 10.08 -6.71
C SER A 13 -7.81 11.57 -6.60
N VAL A 14 -8.13 12.21 -5.46
CA VAL A 14 -7.77 13.62 -5.20
C VAL A 14 -6.26 13.81 -5.12
N VAL A 15 -5.54 12.91 -4.46
CA VAL A 15 -4.07 12.95 -4.40
C VAL A 15 -3.45 12.75 -5.79
N ALA A 16 -4.01 11.86 -6.61
CA ALA A 16 -3.57 11.65 -7.99
C ALA A 16 -3.84 12.88 -8.86
N ALA A 17 -5.03 13.47 -8.77
CA ALA A 17 -5.39 14.71 -9.45
C ALA A 17 -4.50 15.88 -9.03
N CYS A 18 -4.17 15.99 -7.74
CA CYS A 18 -3.23 16.99 -7.23
C CYS A 18 -1.85 16.83 -7.88
N LYS A 19 -1.31 15.61 -7.94
CA LYS A 19 0.00 15.33 -8.58
C LYS A 19 -0.03 15.59 -10.09
N ALA A 20 -1.10 15.21 -10.77
CA ALA A 20 -1.26 15.41 -12.21
C ALA A 20 -1.44 16.90 -12.58
N SER A 21 -2.02 17.69 -11.68
CA SER A 21 -2.30 19.12 -11.92
C SER A 21 -1.02 19.98 -12.02
N GLY A 22 0.11 19.51 -11.50
CA GLY A 22 1.35 20.30 -11.41
C GLY A 22 1.26 21.53 -10.47
N LEU A 23 0.10 21.75 -9.85
CA LEU A 23 -0.12 22.85 -8.91
C LEU A 23 0.49 22.53 -7.54
N SER A 24 0.81 23.57 -6.78
CA SER A 24 1.17 23.38 -5.38
C SER A 24 -0.04 22.82 -4.60
N PRO A 25 0.18 21.97 -3.58
CA PRO A 25 -0.92 21.40 -2.79
C PRO A 25 -1.85 22.46 -2.21
N LYS A 26 -1.33 23.64 -1.83
CA LYS A 26 -2.14 24.75 -1.34
C LYS A 26 -3.08 25.30 -2.41
N ALA A 27 -2.56 25.58 -3.61
CA ALA A 27 -3.36 26.08 -4.73
C ALA A 27 -4.41 25.06 -5.18
N PHE A 28 -4.06 23.77 -5.17
CA PHE A 28 -5.00 22.69 -5.47
C PHE A 28 -6.09 22.57 -4.40
N ALA A 29 -5.74 22.66 -3.11
CA ALA A 29 -6.71 22.62 -2.02
C ALA A 29 -7.70 23.78 -2.08
N GLU A 30 -7.22 25.00 -2.38
CA GLU A 30 -8.08 26.18 -2.54
C GLU A 30 -9.05 26.01 -3.72
N ARG A 31 -8.58 25.49 -4.86
CA ARG A 31 -9.42 25.23 -6.04
C ARG A 31 -10.50 24.18 -5.80
N GLU A 32 -10.16 23.11 -5.10
CA GLU A 32 -11.07 21.98 -4.82
C GLU A 32 -11.90 22.20 -3.55
N HIS A 33 -11.84 23.40 -2.94
CA HIS A 33 -12.49 23.74 -1.66
C HIS A 33 -12.17 22.75 -0.53
N LEU A 34 -10.93 22.25 -0.52
CA LEU A 34 -10.41 21.34 0.49
C LEU A 34 -9.59 22.11 1.52
N SER A 35 -9.60 21.59 2.76
CA SER A 35 -8.63 22.06 3.76
C SER A 35 -7.22 21.64 3.35
N THR A 36 -6.32 22.62 3.27
CA THR A 36 -4.91 22.41 2.98
C THR A 36 -4.28 21.39 3.93
N SER A 37 -4.62 21.45 5.23
CA SER A 37 -4.14 20.52 6.25
C SER A 37 -4.55 19.07 5.96
N THR A 38 -5.78 18.87 5.49
CA THR A 38 -6.31 17.56 5.12
C THR A 38 -5.61 16.99 3.89
N LEU A 39 -5.34 17.83 2.88
CA LEU A 39 -4.60 17.41 1.70
C LEU A 39 -3.14 17.02 2.04
N TYR A 40 -2.46 17.78 2.89
CA TYR A 40 -1.13 17.42 3.37
C TYR A 40 -1.11 16.09 4.12
N GLN A 41 -2.11 15.83 4.97
CA GLN A 41 -2.23 14.53 5.64
C GLN A 41 -2.40 13.36 4.65
N TRP A 42 -3.18 13.54 3.58
CA TRP A 42 -3.36 12.51 2.57
C TRP A 42 -2.09 12.29 1.73
N LEU A 43 -1.39 13.37 1.38
CA LEU A 43 -0.09 13.29 0.69
C LEU A 43 0.96 12.58 1.55
N ALA A 44 1.01 12.87 2.86
CA ALA A 44 1.92 12.20 3.80
C ALA A 44 1.61 10.69 3.92
N LYS A 45 0.33 10.32 4.08
CA LYS A 45 -0.07 8.90 4.12
C LYS A 45 0.21 8.17 2.81
N ALA A 46 0.06 8.82 1.66
CA ALA A 46 0.40 8.25 0.36
C ALA A 46 1.91 8.07 0.16
N LYS A 47 2.76 8.83 0.88
CA LYS A 47 4.21 8.66 0.90
C LYS A 47 4.65 7.54 1.85
N ASP A 48 3.90 7.31 2.91
CA ASP A 48 4.21 6.25 3.88
C ASP A 48 3.86 4.86 3.38
N SER A 49 2.90 4.75 2.45
CA SER A 49 2.59 3.48 1.76
C SER A 49 3.60 3.12 0.67
N SER A 50 4.41 4.07 0.19
CA SER A 50 5.59 3.74 -0.61
C SER A 50 6.72 3.34 0.33
N SER A 51 6.82 2.03 0.59
CA SER A 51 7.96 1.32 1.20
C SER A 51 9.09 2.23 1.69
N ARG A 52 8.96 2.81 2.90
CA ARG A 52 10.14 3.32 3.59
C ARG A 52 11.05 2.12 3.83
N PRO A 53 12.33 2.16 3.43
CA PRO A 53 13.27 1.13 3.86
C PRO A 53 13.25 1.12 5.39
N ALA A 54 12.80 0.01 5.98
CA ALA A 54 12.81 -0.15 7.41
C ALA A 54 14.29 -0.06 7.85
N LEU A 55 14.66 1.06 8.47
CA LEU A 55 15.97 1.25 9.06
C LEU A 55 16.13 0.21 10.18
N ARG A 56 16.75 -0.92 9.85
CA ARG A 56 17.15 -1.95 10.82
C ARG A 56 18.39 -1.45 11.54
N ILE A 57 18.20 -0.82 12.69
CA ILE A 57 19.31 -0.50 13.59
C ILE A 57 19.74 -1.81 14.27
N ALA A 58 20.89 -2.36 13.86
CA ALA A 58 21.47 -3.53 14.49
C ALA A 58 22.13 -3.13 15.82
N ARG A 59 21.74 -3.77 16.92
CA ARG A 59 22.40 -3.62 18.22
C ARG A 59 23.75 -4.33 18.17
N VAL A 60 24.85 -3.58 18.30
CA VAL A 60 26.20 -4.17 18.38
C VAL A 60 26.36 -4.84 19.74
N VAL A 61 26.41 -6.17 19.75
CA VAL A 61 26.75 -6.96 20.93
C VAL A 61 28.22 -7.34 20.81
N ARG A 62 29.04 -7.01 21.82
CA ARG A 62 30.42 -7.48 21.89
C ARG A 62 30.40 -9.01 22.03
N ARG A 63 31.07 -9.70 21.11
CA ARG A 63 31.03 -11.16 20.99
C ARG A 63 32.16 -11.77 21.83
N ASP A 64 31.82 -12.46 22.90
CA ASP A 64 32.72 -13.47 23.48
C ASP A 64 32.86 -14.65 22.51
N PRO A 65 34.05 -15.23 22.35
CA PRO A 65 34.31 -16.27 21.36
C PRO A 65 33.71 -17.60 21.82
N THR A 66 32.43 -17.82 21.53
CA THR A 66 31.81 -19.15 21.57
C THR A 66 31.55 -19.67 20.14
N PRO A 67 31.71 -20.99 19.90
CA PRO A 67 31.66 -21.57 18.56
C PRO A 67 30.36 -21.26 17.83
N ARG A 68 30.49 -20.81 16.57
CA ARG A 68 29.37 -20.46 15.68
C ARG A 68 28.52 -21.69 15.35
N GLU A 69 27.33 -21.76 15.94
CA GLU A 69 26.22 -22.46 15.32
C GLU A 69 25.71 -21.60 14.16
N ILE A 70 25.91 -22.07 12.93
CA ILE A 70 25.53 -21.37 11.71
C ILE A 70 24.02 -21.53 11.56
N THR A 71 23.23 -20.62 12.13
CA THR A 71 21.80 -20.53 11.82
C THR A 71 21.68 -20.02 10.38
N ARG A 72 21.39 -20.94 9.45
CA ARG A 72 21.08 -20.64 8.05
C ARG A 72 19.92 -19.62 8.01
N PRO A 73 20.03 -18.49 7.29
CA PRO A 73 18.95 -17.52 7.21
C PRO A 73 17.72 -18.19 6.58
N THR A 74 16.62 -18.26 7.34
CA THR A 74 15.33 -18.71 6.82
C THR A 74 14.90 -17.73 5.72
N PRO A 75 14.61 -18.19 4.49
CA PRO A 75 14.14 -17.31 3.43
C PRO A 75 12.80 -16.70 3.88
N VAL A 76 12.78 -15.38 4.09
CA VAL A 76 11.56 -14.64 4.36
C VAL A 76 10.75 -14.64 3.08
N ALA A 77 9.77 -15.52 3.04
CA ALA A 77 8.96 -15.76 1.88
C ALA A 77 8.11 -14.51 1.59
N THR A 78 8.39 -13.85 0.47
CA THR A 78 7.73 -12.58 0.13
C THR A 78 6.30 -12.89 -0.36
N PRO A 79 5.24 -12.30 0.23
CA PRO A 79 3.87 -12.58 -0.19
C PRO A 79 3.61 -12.02 -1.59
N LEU A 80 2.96 -12.84 -2.42
CA LEU A 80 2.53 -12.47 -3.77
C LEU A 80 1.26 -11.61 -3.66
N VAL A 81 1.24 -10.47 -4.33
CA VAL A 81 0.07 -9.58 -4.37
C VAL A 81 -0.52 -9.63 -5.78
N ILE A 82 -1.80 -9.97 -5.88
CA ILE A 82 -2.55 -10.05 -7.13
C ILE A 82 -3.59 -8.93 -7.13
N GLU A 83 -3.59 -8.11 -8.17
CA GLU A 83 -4.54 -7.02 -8.36
C GLU A 83 -5.52 -7.37 -9.49
N LEU A 84 -6.83 -7.27 -9.23
CA LEU A 84 -7.91 -7.55 -10.16
C LEU A 84 -8.92 -6.40 -10.10
N GLY A 85 -8.88 -5.48 -11.07
CA GLY A 85 -9.66 -4.24 -11.00
C GLY A 85 -9.36 -3.47 -9.71
N ALA A 86 -10.39 -3.20 -8.91
CA ALA A 86 -10.26 -2.56 -7.59
C ALA A 86 -9.92 -3.53 -6.43
N ALA A 87 -9.95 -4.84 -6.67
CA ALA A 87 -9.67 -5.85 -5.65
C ALA A 87 -8.17 -6.14 -5.54
N ARG A 88 -7.68 -6.27 -4.31
CA ARG A 88 -6.30 -6.67 -4.00
C ARG A 88 -6.30 -7.94 -3.16
N VAL A 89 -5.68 -8.99 -3.68
CA VAL A 89 -5.54 -10.28 -3.01
C VAL A 89 -4.08 -10.48 -2.61
N ARG A 90 -3.84 -10.71 -1.32
CA ARG A 90 -2.52 -11.06 -0.80
C ARG A 90 -2.45 -12.57 -0.63
N VAL A 91 -1.46 -13.19 -1.26
CA VAL A 91 -1.25 -14.63 -1.26
C VAL A 91 0.09 -14.92 -0.60
N ASN A 92 0.06 -15.62 0.52
CA ASN A 92 1.27 -16.05 1.21
C ASN A 92 1.88 -17.27 0.49
N THR A 93 3.18 -17.48 0.66
CA THR A 93 3.85 -18.66 0.13
C THR A 93 3.33 -19.94 0.77
N GLY A 94 3.17 -21.00 -0.02
CA GLY A 94 2.52 -22.25 0.41
C GLY A 94 1.00 -22.27 0.14
N PHE A 95 0.51 -21.34 -0.67
CA PHE A 95 -0.88 -21.34 -1.12
C PHE A 95 -1.17 -22.52 -2.06
N ASP A 96 -2.39 -23.03 -1.98
CA ASP A 96 -2.90 -24.01 -2.94
C ASP A 96 -3.23 -23.31 -4.26
N ARG A 97 -2.62 -23.80 -5.34
CA ARG A 97 -2.81 -23.25 -6.69
C ARG A 97 -4.22 -23.46 -7.21
N SER A 98 -4.85 -24.58 -6.88
CA SER A 98 -6.21 -24.92 -7.32
C SER A 98 -7.21 -24.00 -6.64
N LEU A 99 -7.08 -23.82 -5.33
CA LEU A 99 -7.91 -22.88 -4.56
C LEU A 99 -7.74 -21.44 -5.04
N LEU A 100 -6.50 -21.02 -5.34
CA LEU A 100 -6.27 -19.69 -5.87
C LEU A 100 -6.94 -19.51 -7.24
N ALA A 101 -6.85 -20.50 -8.12
CA ALA A 101 -7.52 -20.45 -9.43
C ALA A 101 -9.04 -20.32 -9.29
N GLU A 102 -9.68 -21.12 -8.43
CA GLU A 102 -11.12 -21.02 -8.15
C GLU A 102 -11.52 -19.63 -7.62
N VAL A 103 -10.73 -19.05 -6.72
CA VAL A 103 -10.97 -17.71 -6.21
C VAL A 103 -10.84 -16.65 -7.31
N LEU A 104 -9.86 -16.79 -8.20
CA LEU A 104 -9.68 -15.87 -9.33
C LEU A 104 -10.83 -15.97 -10.34
N ASP A 105 -11.30 -17.18 -10.66
CA ASP A 105 -12.43 -17.42 -11.56
C ASP A 105 -13.74 -16.82 -11.01
N VAL A 106 -13.94 -16.84 -9.69
CA VAL A 106 -15.11 -16.19 -9.07
C VAL A 106 -15.00 -14.67 -9.07
N LEU A 107 -13.79 -14.12 -8.98
CA LEU A 107 -13.54 -12.68 -8.93
C LEU A 107 -13.54 -12.03 -10.31
N GLU A 108 -13.10 -12.72 -11.37
CA GLU A 108 -12.99 -12.17 -12.73
C GLU A 108 -14.32 -11.55 -13.25
N PRO A 109 -15.50 -12.21 -13.14
CA PRO A 109 -16.76 -11.65 -13.64
C PRO A 109 -17.20 -10.41 -12.86
N ARG A 110 -16.82 -10.34 -11.57
CA ARG A 110 -17.19 -9.23 -10.67
C ARG A 110 -16.32 -8.00 -10.89
N CYS A 111 -15.09 -8.19 -11.37
CA CYS A 111 -14.23 -7.09 -11.79
C CYS A 111 -14.58 -6.56 -13.18
N ARG A 112 -15.19 -7.38 -14.04
CA ARG A 112 -15.63 -6.98 -15.39
C ARG A 112 -16.92 -6.14 -15.37
N ASN A 113 -17.77 -6.33 -14.36
CA ASN A 113 -19.01 -5.59 -14.18
C ASN A 113 -18.81 -4.35 -13.28
N GLU A 114 -18.08 -3.34 -13.75
CA GLU A 114 -18.27 -1.97 -13.26
C GLU A 114 -19.32 -1.28 -14.16
N PRO A 115 -20.53 -0.97 -13.65
CA PRO A 115 -21.48 -0.15 -14.41
C PRO A 115 -20.94 1.28 -14.48
N SER A 116 -20.82 1.82 -15.70
CA SER A 116 -20.57 3.24 -16.00
C SER A 116 -21.57 4.18 -15.35
#